data_AF-A0A8T5ULZ7-F1
#
_entry.id   AF-A0A8T5ULZ7-F1
#
_cell.length_a   1.000
_cell.length_b   1.000
_cell.length_c   1.000
_cell.angle_alpha   90.00
_cell.angle_beta   90.00
_cell.angle_gamma   90.00
#
_symmetry.space_group_name_H-M   'P 1'
#
loop_
_entity.id
_entity.type
_entity.pdbx_description
1 polymer ?
#
loop_
_entity_poly.entity_id
_entity_poly.type
_entity_poly.pdbx_seq_one_letter_code
_entity_poly.pdbx_strand_id
1 'polypeptide(L)'
;MTFYELSVITNTGYPYYNLKLKLPPNGVNILLRFFDFTNSNSKQVAKLDPVSSFELNAGLVSALFEFARNLDKKIENLEFRSGKKEVLKNNDRKYEGDVLITVQTEPYLLHKSVKEKIKLIYETVIAIKIPLDSALELLQNEEDNIIDILTDLEAKKRIKTHEYEIDRLANEFLTEMNSYGLHGICITSFDLSPITVYGKKYSLNDVDAILRNIGIFPNIVPLEWIYRQSYILNEQIWVYIIKSGVGPTINGLFEPYFYLLFADPQSYLGEFPGKLATKFNQILG
;
A
#
# COMPACT_ATOMS: atom_id res chain seq x y z
N MET A 1 -13.01 0.93 -2.03
CA MET A 1 -11.77 1.42 -2.67
C MET A 1 -10.93 2.12 -1.61
N THR A 2 -9.65 1.78 -1.55
CA THR A 2 -8.66 2.33 -0.61
C THR A 2 -8.31 3.77 -0.96
N PHE A 3 -7.94 4.58 0.04
CA PHE A 3 -7.49 5.95 -0.18
C PHE A 3 -6.05 6.01 -0.73
N TYR A 4 -5.92 6.72 -1.86
CA TYR A 4 -4.68 7.04 -2.55
C TYR A 4 -4.78 8.47 -3.11
N GLU A 5 -3.76 9.28 -2.85
CA GLU A 5 -3.54 10.57 -3.52
C GLU A 5 -2.09 10.60 -4.02
N LEU A 6 -1.90 10.56 -5.34
CA LEU A 6 -0.60 10.48 -5.99
C LEU A 6 -0.25 11.81 -6.64
N SER A 7 0.98 12.26 -6.47
CA SER A 7 1.52 13.43 -7.15
C SER A 7 2.87 13.10 -7.77
N VAL A 8 3.06 13.51 -9.02
CA VAL A 8 4.35 13.46 -9.72
C VAL A 8 4.91 14.87 -9.75
N ILE A 9 6.09 15.06 -9.17
CA ILE A 9 6.72 16.36 -8.97
C ILE A 9 8.02 16.39 -9.77
N THR A 10 8.22 17.47 -10.52
CA THR A 10 9.43 17.72 -11.29
C THR A 10 10.58 18.19 -10.37
N ASN A 11 11.80 18.19 -10.89
CA ASN A 11 12.95 18.78 -10.20
C ASN A 11 12.85 20.29 -9.93
N THR A 12 11.98 21.00 -10.64
CA THR A 12 11.68 22.41 -10.40
C THR A 12 10.67 22.63 -9.27
N GLY A 13 10.16 21.54 -8.67
CA GLY A 13 9.18 21.59 -7.57
C GLY A 13 7.74 21.81 -8.04
N TYR A 14 7.49 21.84 -9.36
CA TYR A 14 6.14 21.98 -9.89
C TYR A 14 5.45 20.62 -10.00
N PRO A 15 4.15 20.53 -9.64
CA PRO A 15 3.38 19.31 -9.83
C PRO A 15 3.15 19.11 -11.34
N TYR A 16 3.65 18.00 -11.87
CA TYR A 16 3.40 17.57 -13.24
C TYR A 16 2.04 16.86 -13.36
N TYR A 17 1.69 16.03 -12.39
CA TYR A 17 0.43 15.28 -12.38
C TYR A 17 -0.05 15.06 -10.94
N ASN A 18 -1.37 15.11 -10.75
CA ASN A 18 -2.02 14.79 -9.48
C ASN A 18 -3.25 13.91 -9.72
N LEU A 19 -3.35 12.82 -8.98
CA LEU A 19 -4.47 11.90 -9.01
C LEU A 19 -5.00 11.67 -7.60
N LYS A 20 -6.31 11.87 -7.42
CA LYS A 20 -7.00 11.60 -6.16
C LYS A 20 -8.09 10.56 -6.38
N LEU A 21 -7.89 9.36 -5.84
CA LEU A 21 -8.82 8.25 -6.03
C LEU A 21 -10.03 8.30 -5.08
N LYS A 22 -9.83 8.80 -3.86
CA LYS A 22 -10.88 8.88 -2.83
C LYS A 22 -10.59 10.07 -1.92
N LEU A 23 -11.63 10.56 -1.22
CA LEU A 23 -11.44 11.51 -0.13
C LEU A 23 -10.71 10.84 1.05
N PRO A 24 -9.85 11.60 1.78
CA PRO A 24 -9.19 11.08 2.96
C PRO A 24 -10.23 10.71 4.03
N PRO A 25 -10.06 9.56 4.72
CA PRO A 25 -10.92 9.21 5.85
C PRO A 25 -10.80 10.24 7.00
N ASN A 26 -11.95 10.55 7.60
CA ASN A 26 -12.02 11.48 8.73
C ASN A 26 -11.38 10.87 10.00
N GLY A 27 -10.58 11.67 10.71
CA GLY A 27 -10.01 11.28 12.00
C GLY A 27 -8.91 10.20 11.94
N VAL A 28 -8.35 9.93 10.75
CA VAL A 28 -7.30 8.93 10.55
C VAL A 28 -5.99 9.61 10.17
N ASN A 29 -4.88 9.16 10.75
CA ASN A 29 -3.55 9.61 10.39
C ASN A 29 -3.17 9.04 9.01
N ILE A 30 -3.05 9.93 8.03
CA ILE A 30 -2.64 9.60 6.66
C ILE A 30 -1.11 9.61 6.57
N LEU A 31 -0.55 8.68 5.80
CA LEU A 31 0.89 8.64 5.55
C LEU A 31 1.22 9.31 4.22
N LEU A 32 2.04 10.35 4.25
CA LEU A 32 2.67 10.93 3.06
C LEU A 32 4.01 10.21 2.82
N ARG A 33 4.12 9.55 1.67
CA ARG A 33 5.29 8.75 1.27
C ARG A 33 5.99 9.43 0.12
N PHE A 34 7.32 9.40 0.14
CA PHE A 34 8.18 9.99 -0.89
C PHE A 34 8.96 8.89 -1.60
N PHE A 35 8.89 8.86 -2.92
CA PHE A 35 9.61 7.93 -3.78
C PHE A 35 10.46 8.71 -4.75
N ASP A 36 11.76 8.68 -4.50
CA ASP A 36 12.77 9.40 -5.24
C ASP A 36 13.31 8.53 -6.38
N PHE A 37 13.16 9.00 -7.62
CA PHE A 37 13.67 8.37 -8.84
C PHE A 37 14.80 9.16 -9.50
N THR A 38 15.46 10.06 -8.75
CA THR A 38 16.58 10.87 -9.22
C THR A 38 17.78 9.99 -9.62
N ASN A 39 18.47 10.33 -10.71
CA ASN A 39 19.61 9.56 -11.19
C ASN A 39 20.73 9.49 -10.13
N SER A 40 21.17 8.27 -9.81
CA SER A 40 22.18 8.00 -8.77
C SER A 40 23.59 8.49 -9.14
N ASN A 41 23.80 8.96 -10.38
CA ASN A 41 24.99 9.68 -10.81
C ASN A 41 25.10 11.11 -10.22
N SER A 42 24.07 11.61 -9.52
CA SER A 42 24.16 12.83 -8.69
C SER A 42 25.11 12.69 -7.48
N LYS A 43 25.76 11.53 -7.31
CA LYS A 43 26.75 11.25 -6.26
C LYS A 43 28.08 11.96 -6.48
N GLN A 44 28.06 13.27 -6.30
CA GLN A 44 28.93 13.93 -5.33
C GLN A 44 28.06 14.96 -4.60
N VAL A 45 27.33 14.53 -3.57
CA VAL A 45 26.97 15.47 -2.51
C VAL A 45 28.31 15.87 -1.90
N ALA A 46 28.86 17.00 -2.37
CA ALA A 46 29.98 17.63 -1.71
C ALA A 46 29.63 17.67 -0.23
N LYS A 47 30.57 17.31 0.66
CA LYS A 47 30.36 17.50 2.09
C LYS A 47 30.02 18.97 2.28
N LEU A 48 28.74 19.27 2.50
CA LEU A 48 28.29 20.61 2.79
C LEU A 48 29.05 21.05 4.03
N ASP A 49 29.59 22.26 4.00
CA ASP A 49 30.17 22.83 5.18
C ASP A 49 29.05 23.00 6.25
N PRO A 50 29.42 23.11 7.54
CA PRO A 50 28.44 23.20 8.62
C PRO A 50 27.44 24.35 8.48
N VAL A 51 27.83 25.46 7.83
CA VAL A 51 26.97 26.63 7.65
C VAL A 51 25.93 26.33 6.59
N SER A 52 26.36 25.85 5.41
CA SER A 52 25.43 25.44 4.35
C SER A 52 24.44 24.36 4.81
N SER A 53 24.90 23.39 5.62
CA SER A 53 24.01 22.38 6.20
C SER A 53 23.01 22.97 7.19
N PHE A 54 23.42 23.95 7.99
CA PHE A 54 22.54 24.63 8.93
C PHE A 54 21.47 25.45 8.18
N GLU A 55 21.86 26.21 7.17
CA GLU A 55 20.96 27.03 6.37
C GLU A 55 19.90 26.18 5.63
N LEU A 56 20.31 25.05 5.04
CA LEU A 56 19.39 24.11 4.41
C LEU A 56 18.39 23.51 5.40
N ASN A 57 18.88 23.11 6.58
CA ASN A 57 18.00 22.59 7.63
C ASN A 57 17.02 23.67 8.13
N ALA A 58 17.48 24.90 8.35
CA ALA A 58 16.64 26.02 8.78
C ALA A 58 15.58 26.38 7.71
N GLY A 59 15.97 26.37 6.44
CA GLY A 59 15.07 26.55 5.30
C GLY A 59 14.00 25.47 5.22
N LEU A 60 14.39 24.20 5.33
CA LEU A 60 13.46 23.07 5.37
C LEU A 60 12.47 23.18 6.54
N VAL A 61 12.96 23.42 7.76
CA VAL A 61 12.12 23.55 8.95
C VAL A 61 11.15 24.73 8.80
N SER A 62 11.61 25.87 8.29
CA SER A 62 10.76 27.04 8.07
C SER A 62 9.68 26.78 7.03
N ALA A 63 10.04 26.13 5.90
CA ALA A 63 9.09 25.76 4.86
C ALA A 63 8.04 24.77 5.37
N LEU A 64 8.46 23.75 6.14
CA LEU A 64 7.55 22.77 6.74
C LEU A 64 6.62 23.42 7.78
N PHE A 65 7.11 24.37 8.58
CA PHE A 65 6.30 25.08 9.56
C PHE A 65 5.25 25.97 8.90
N GLU A 66 5.64 26.73 7.86
CA GLU A 66 4.71 27.51 7.04
C GLU A 66 3.66 26.63 6.36
N PHE A 67 4.09 25.50 5.79
CA PHE A 67 3.20 24.51 5.20
C PHE A 67 2.18 23.96 6.20
N ALA A 68 2.64 23.53 7.38
CA ALA A 68 1.81 23.02 8.47
C ALA A 68 0.74 24.03 8.88
N ARG A 69 1.14 25.30 9.05
CA ARG A 69 0.24 26.40 9.41
C ARG A 69 -0.82 26.65 8.34
N ASN A 70 -0.44 26.66 7.06
CA ASN A 70 -1.35 26.99 5.96
C ASN A 70 -2.37 25.88 5.64
N LEU A 71 -2.06 24.62 5.95
CA LEU A 71 -2.96 23.49 5.71
C LEU A 71 -3.75 23.04 6.94
N ASP A 72 -3.62 23.77 8.06
CA ASP A 72 -4.15 23.36 9.37
C ASP A 72 -3.76 21.91 9.72
N LYS A 73 -2.48 21.59 9.48
CA LYS A 73 -1.88 20.29 9.78
C LYS A 73 -0.80 20.46 10.83
N LYS A 74 -0.66 19.47 11.70
CA LYS A 74 0.41 19.42 12.69
C LYS A 74 1.48 18.42 12.24
N ILE A 75 2.72 18.89 12.07
CA ILE A 75 3.88 18.03 11.85
C ILE A 75 4.46 17.71 13.23
N GLU A 76 4.38 16.46 13.66
CA GLU A 76 4.90 16.02 14.97
C GLU A 76 6.32 15.45 14.88
N ASN A 77 6.58 14.60 13.88
CA ASN A 77 7.87 13.94 13.69
C ASN A 77 8.28 13.98 12.22
N LEU A 78 9.57 14.16 11.96
CA LEU A 78 10.18 14.00 10.65
C LEU A 78 11.40 13.10 10.78
N GLU A 79 11.31 11.89 10.23
CA GLU A 79 12.33 10.85 10.40
C GLU A 79 13.24 10.77 9.17
N PHE A 80 14.53 11.03 9.36
CA PHE A 80 15.55 10.77 8.36
C PHE A 80 16.25 9.44 8.64
N ARG A 81 16.39 8.60 7.62
CA ARG A 81 17.22 7.40 7.74
C ARG A 81 18.70 7.77 7.59
N SER A 82 19.50 7.38 8.56
CA SER A 82 20.96 7.41 8.46
C SER A 82 21.40 6.59 7.23
N GLY A 83 22.01 7.25 6.25
CA GLY A 83 22.52 6.61 5.04
C GLY A 83 23.75 5.74 5.29
N LYS A 84 23.62 4.65 6.06
CA LYS A 84 24.58 3.55 5.93
C LYS A 84 24.27 2.85 4.62
N LYS A 85 25.20 2.93 3.66
CA LYS A 85 25.14 2.18 2.41
C LYS A 85 25.09 0.68 2.74
N GLU A 86 23.91 0.09 2.75
CA GLU A 86 23.81 -1.34 2.53
C GLU A 86 24.34 -1.59 1.12
N VAL A 87 25.41 -2.38 1.01
CA VAL A 87 25.91 -2.86 -0.28
C VAL A 87 24.87 -3.85 -0.80
N LEU A 88 23.80 -3.33 -1.38
CA LEU A 88 22.82 -4.10 -2.13
C LEU A 88 23.55 -4.66 -3.35
N LYS A 89 23.84 -5.96 -3.32
CA LYS A 89 24.31 -6.70 -4.50
C LYS A 89 23.20 -6.70 -5.55
N ASN A 90 23.49 -6.06 -6.68
CA ASN A 90 22.90 -6.26 -8.01
C ASN A 90 21.38 -6.12 -8.15
N ASN A 91 20.94 -4.91 -8.45
CA ASN A 91 20.19 -4.56 -9.67
C ASN A 91 20.09 -3.04 -9.74
N ASP A 92 21.21 -2.36 -9.99
CA ASP A 92 21.23 -0.92 -10.24
C ASP A 92 20.62 -0.65 -11.63
N ARG A 93 19.28 -0.73 -11.73
CA ARG A 93 18.57 0.03 -12.75
C ARG A 93 18.82 1.49 -12.42
N LYS A 94 19.64 2.17 -13.23
CA LYS A 94 19.81 3.61 -13.15
C LYS A 94 18.48 4.23 -13.56
N TYR A 95 17.83 4.93 -12.63
CA TYR A 95 16.65 5.73 -12.97
C TYR A 95 17.11 6.92 -13.83
N GLU A 96 16.42 7.12 -14.94
CA GLU A 96 16.69 8.20 -15.86
C GLU A 96 15.74 9.35 -15.55
N GLY A 97 16.23 10.38 -14.86
CA GLY A 97 15.50 11.64 -14.65
C GLY A 97 15.39 12.06 -13.19
N ASP A 98 15.08 13.33 -12.97
CA ASP A 98 14.94 13.94 -11.65
C ASP A 98 13.45 14.05 -11.30
N VAL A 99 12.86 12.95 -10.83
CA VAL A 99 11.43 12.85 -10.54
C VAL A 99 11.20 12.42 -9.10
N LEU A 100 10.34 13.15 -8.39
CA LEU A 100 9.84 12.79 -7.08
C LEU A 100 8.36 12.42 -7.20
N ILE A 101 8.00 11.19 -6.84
CA ILE A 101 6.60 10.79 -6.74
C ILE A 101 6.21 10.76 -5.26
N THR A 102 5.18 11.50 -4.89
CA THR A 102 4.63 11.47 -3.55
C THR A 102 3.27 10.79 -3.53
N VAL A 103 2.99 10.03 -2.48
CA VAL A 103 1.71 9.33 -2.33
C VAL A 103 1.19 9.45 -0.91
N GLN A 104 -0.05 9.89 -0.76
CA GLN A 104 -0.80 9.79 0.48
C GLN A 104 -1.59 8.48 0.51
N THR A 105 -1.47 7.72 1.60
CA THR A 105 -2.16 6.43 1.76
C THR A 105 -2.76 6.25 3.14
N GLU A 106 -3.67 5.28 3.26
CA GLU A 106 -4.03 4.69 4.56
C GLU A 106 -2.78 4.21 5.33
N PRO A 107 -2.79 4.24 6.68
CA PRO A 107 -1.62 3.90 7.48
C PRO A 107 -1.28 2.41 7.46
N TYR A 108 -2.27 1.55 7.20
CA TYR A 108 -2.10 0.10 7.21
C TYR A 108 -1.45 -0.45 5.94
N LEU A 109 -1.36 0.34 4.85
CA LEU A 109 -0.79 -0.14 3.59
C LEU A 109 0.70 -0.43 3.72
N LEU A 110 1.11 -1.57 3.16
CA LEU A 110 2.49 -2.05 3.24
C LEU A 110 3.42 -1.14 2.44
N HIS A 111 4.39 -0.50 3.11
CA HIS A 111 5.33 0.42 2.44
C HIS A 111 6.06 -0.23 1.25
N LYS A 112 6.49 -1.48 1.40
CA LYS A 112 7.19 -2.21 0.32
C LYS A 112 6.27 -2.42 -0.90
N SER A 113 5.02 -2.81 -0.67
CA SER A 113 4.05 -3.04 -1.76
C SER A 113 3.68 -1.73 -2.46
N VAL A 114 3.41 -0.66 -1.69
CA VAL A 114 3.17 0.68 -2.25
C VAL A 114 4.37 1.12 -3.09
N LYS A 115 5.60 0.93 -2.59
CA LYS A 115 6.82 1.27 -3.33
C LYS A 115 6.89 0.57 -4.68
N GLU A 116 6.59 -0.73 -4.74
CA GLU A 116 6.60 -1.48 -6.00
C GLU A 116 5.50 -1.02 -6.95
N LYS A 117 4.29 -0.67 -6.47
CA LYS A 117 3.25 -0.01 -7.31
C LYS A 117 3.77 1.29 -7.93
N ILE A 118 4.37 2.16 -7.11
CA ILE A 118 4.85 3.46 -7.59
C ILE A 118 6.03 3.31 -8.54
N LYS A 119 6.91 2.35 -8.28
CA LYS A 119 7.97 1.99 -9.21
C LYS A 119 7.40 1.48 -10.53
N LEU A 120 6.35 0.66 -10.51
CA LEU A 120 5.71 0.20 -11.74
C LEU A 120 5.10 1.36 -12.53
N ILE A 121 4.40 2.29 -11.87
CA ILE A 121 3.88 3.51 -12.50
C ILE A 121 5.01 4.34 -13.10
N TYR A 122 6.11 4.51 -12.36
CA TYR A 122 7.29 5.21 -12.86
C TYR A 122 7.84 4.55 -14.12
N GLU A 123 8.13 3.24 -14.06
CA GLU A 123 8.76 2.51 -15.17
C GLU A 123 7.87 2.43 -16.42
N THR A 124 6.55 2.35 -16.25
CA THR A 124 5.62 2.13 -17.37
C THR A 124 5.06 3.41 -17.98
N VAL A 125 4.94 4.49 -17.20
CA VAL A 125 4.25 5.71 -17.64
C VAL A 125 5.16 6.94 -17.55
N ILE A 126 5.83 7.15 -16.43
CA ILE A 126 6.53 8.42 -16.18
C ILE A 126 7.91 8.46 -16.85
N ALA A 127 8.66 7.36 -16.80
CA ALA A 127 10.04 7.30 -17.28
C ALA A 127 10.17 7.66 -18.77
N ILE A 128 9.19 7.26 -19.59
CA ILE A 128 9.17 7.52 -21.03
C ILE A 128 8.86 8.99 -21.39
N LYS A 129 8.42 9.80 -20.42
CA LYS A 129 8.08 11.22 -20.61
C LYS A 129 9.13 12.18 -20.10
N ILE A 130 10.28 11.67 -19.67
CA ILE A 130 11.35 12.52 -19.13
C ILE A 130 12.14 13.15 -20.29
N PRO A 131 12.42 14.47 -20.25
CA PRO A 131 12.10 15.43 -19.19
C PRO A 131 10.61 15.80 -19.15
N LEU A 132 10.05 15.86 -17.94
CA LEU A 132 8.64 16.19 -17.72
C LEU A 132 8.38 17.66 -18.12
N ASP A 133 7.87 17.86 -19.33
CA ASP A 133 7.44 19.15 -19.85
C ASP A 133 5.92 19.30 -19.71
N SER A 134 5.47 20.49 -19.34
CA SER A 134 4.07 20.91 -19.34
C SER A 134 3.32 20.64 -20.66
N ALA A 135 4.03 20.59 -21.80
CA ALA A 135 3.42 20.27 -23.10
C ALA A 135 3.15 18.77 -23.31
N LEU A 136 3.77 17.90 -22.51
CA LEU A 136 3.63 16.44 -22.60
C LEU A 136 2.70 15.96 -21.50
N GLU A 137 1.41 16.27 -21.61
CA GLU A 137 0.40 15.78 -20.65
C GLU A 137 0.31 14.25 -20.65
N LEU A 138 -0.23 13.70 -19.56
CA LEU A 138 -0.62 12.29 -19.51
C LEU A 138 -1.83 12.09 -20.41
N LEU A 139 -1.74 11.11 -21.31
CA LEU A 139 -2.84 10.69 -22.14
C LEU A 139 -3.86 9.93 -21.27
N GLN A 140 -5.13 9.95 -21.66
CA GLN A 140 -6.19 9.26 -20.90
C GLN A 140 -5.88 7.78 -20.65
N ASN A 141 -5.34 7.06 -21.63
CA ASN A 141 -4.98 5.65 -21.47
C ASN A 141 -3.83 5.43 -20.49
N GLU A 142 -2.96 6.42 -20.29
CA GLU A 142 -1.89 6.39 -19.30
C GLU A 142 -2.43 6.68 -17.90
N GLU A 143 -3.37 7.63 -17.78
CA GLU A 143 -4.09 7.87 -16.52
C GLU A 143 -4.91 6.64 -16.10
N ASP A 144 -5.62 6.02 -17.04
CA ASP A 144 -6.38 4.78 -16.81
C ASP A 144 -5.45 3.67 -16.34
N ASN A 145 -4.26 3.54 -16.92
CA ASN A 145 -3.26 2.58 -16.47
C ASN A 145 -2.77 2.87 -15.04
N ILE A 146 -2.53 4.15 -14.68
CA ILE A 146 -2.19 4.54 -13.30
C ILE A 146 -3.32 4.17 -12.35
N ILE A 147 -4.57 4.44 -12.72
CA ILE A 147 -5.76 4.10 -11.92
C ILE A 147 -5.86 2.59 -11.75
N ASP A 148 -5.66 1.81 -12.81
CA ASP A 148 -5.73 0.35 -12.78
C ASP A 148 -4.69 -0.26 -11.83
N ILE A 149 -3.45 0.24 -11.86
CA ILE A 149 -2.37 -0.18 -10.95
C ILE A 149 -2.72 0.20 -9.51
N LEU A 150 -3.11 1.45 -9.25
CA LEU A 150 -3.39 1.90 -7.88
C LEU A 150 -4.61 1.20 -7.28
N THR A 151 -5.61 0.86 -8.11
CA THR A 151 -6.85 0.23 -7.67
C THR A 151 -6.83 -1.30 -7.72
N ASP A 152 -5.70 -1.92 -8.05
CA ASP A 152 -5.54 -3.38 -8.14
C ASP A 152 -6.58 -4.03 -9.08
N LEU A 153 -6.81 -3.43 -10.26
CA LEU A 153 -7.89 -3.85 -11.15
C LEU A 153 -7.77 -5.33 -11.54
N GLU A 154 -6.57 -5.81 -11.86
CA GLU A 154 -6.35 -7.20 -12.29
C GLU A 154 -6.66 -8.21 -11.18
N ALA A 155 -6.26 -7.89 -9.95
CA ALA A 155 -6.59 -8.68 -8.76
C ALA A 155 -8.11 -8.77 -8.56
N LYS A 156 -8.83 -7.64 -8.73
CA LYS A 156 -10.29 -7.59 -8.66
C LYS A 156 -10.96 -8.38 -9.79
N LYS A 157 -10.47 -8.26 -11.02
CA LYS A 157 -10.99 -9.02 -12.18
C LYS A 157 -10.87 -10.52 -11.92
N ARG A 158 -9.71 -10.99 -11.46
CA ARG A 158 -9.49 -12.41 -11.20
C ARG A 158 -10.39 -12.98 -10.10
N ILE A 159 -10.62 -12.23 -9.02
CA ILE A 159 -11.60 -12.61 -7.98
C ILE A 159 -13.00 -12.63 -8.56
N LYS A 160 -13.39 -11.61 -9.35
CA LYS A 160 -14.71 -11.54 -9.99
C LYS A 160 -14.98 -12.71 -10.94
N THR A 161 -13.97 -13.14 -11.69
CA THR A 161 -14.07 -14.32 -12.58
C THR A 161 -14.43 -15.60 -11.81
N HIS A 162 -13.99 -15.73 -10.56
CA HIS A 162 -14.22 -16.90 -9.72
C HIS A 162 -15.19 -16.62 -8.55
N GLU A 163 -15.98 -15.55 -8.64
CA GLU A 163 -16.79 -15.02 -7.54
C GLU A 163 -17.71 -16.08 -6.94
N TYR A 164 -18.40 -16.85 -7.77
CA TYR A 164 -19.32 -17.90 -7.33
C TYR A 164 -18.61 -19.03 -6.54
N GLU A 165 -17.44 -19.47 -7.02
CA GLU A 165 -16.70 -20.56 -6.37
C GLU A 165 -16.11 -20.12 -5.03
N ILE A 166 -15.58 -18.90 -4.99
CA ILE A 166 -15.01 -18.31 -3.77
C ILE A 166 -16.11 -18.03 -2.76
N ASP A 167 -17.25 -17.45 -3.17
CA ASP A 167 -18.37 -17.16 -2.28
C ASP A 167 -18.95 -18.45 -1.68
N ARG A 168 -19.19 -19.48 -2.50
CA ARG A 168 -19.64 -20.79 -1.99
C ARG A 168 -18.67 -21.34 -0.95
N LEU A 169 -17.38 -21.37 -1.27
CA LEU A 169 -16.35 -21.93 -0.38
C LEU A 169 -16.19 -21.09 0.91
N ALA A 170 -16.25 -19.76 0.81
CA ALA A 170 -16.20 -18.87 1.96
C ALA A 170 -17.39 -19.09 2.89
N ASN A 171 -18.60 -19.26 2.34
CA ASN A 171 -19.81 -19.54 3.12
C ASN A 171 -19.78 -20.92 3.78
N GLU A 172 -19.24 -21.95 3.11
CA GLU A 172 -18.98 -23.27 3.71
C GLU A 172 -18.04 -23.14 4.91
N PHE A 173 -16.93 -22.42 4.74
CA PHE A 173 -15.94 -22.19 5.80
C PHE A 173 -16.48 -21.39 6.97
N LEU A 174 -17.24 -20.33 6.71
CA LEU A 174 -17.90 -19.54 7.75
C LEU A 174 -18.90 -20.39 8.53
N THR A 175 -19.64 -21.27 7.86
CA THR A 175 -20.59 -22.18 8.52
C THR A 175 -19.88 -23.22 9.37
N GLU A 176 -18.80 -23.83 8.86
CA GLU A 176 -17.96 -24.81 9.57
C GLU A 176 -17.34 -24.19 10.83
N MET A 177 -16.83 -22.96 10.74
CA MET A 177 -16.03 -22.33 11.80
C MET A 177 -16.81 -21.35 12.68
N ASN A 178 -18.12 -21.17 12.46
CA ASN A 178 -18.94 -20.23 13.22
C ASN A 178 -18.89 -20.53 14.74
N SER A 179 -19.00 -21.81 15.12
CA SER A 179 -18.92 -22.22 16.53
C SER A 179 -17.54 -22.04 17.16
N TYR A 180 -16.51 -21.84 16.33
CA TYR A 180 -15.14 -21.55 16.75
C TYR A 180 -14.85 -20.03 16.76
N GLY A 181 -15.87 -19.21 16.50
CA GLY A 181 -15.82 -17.75 16.57
C GLY A 181 -15.35 -17.06 15.29
N LEU A 182 -15.32 -17.73 14.14
CA LEU A 182 -15.02 -17.06 12.85
C LEU A 182 -16.24 -16.28 12.35
N HIS A 183 -16.09 -14.97 12.14
CA HIS A 183 -17.18 -14.07 11.74
C HIS A 183 -17.07 -13.53 10.33
N GLY A 184 -15.86 -13.49 9.78
CA GLY A 184 -15.65 -12.96 8.43
C GLY A 184 -14.34 -13.40 7.82
N ILE A 185 -14.32 -13.41 6.49
CA ILE A 185 -13.15 -13.69 5.66
C ILE A 185 -13.01 -12.52 4.69
N CYS A 186 -11.85 -11.89 4.59
CA CYS A 186 -11.59 -10.85 3.60
C CYS A 186 -10.40 -11.24 2.72
N ILE A 187 -10.53 -10.95 1.42
CA ILE A 187 -9.42 -11.02 0.48
C ILE A 187 -8.98 -9.59 0.17
N THR A 188 -7.69 -9.33 0.33
CA THR A 188 -7.06 -8.05 -0.01
C THR A 188 -6.07 -8.21 -1.15
N SER A 189 -5.73 -7.11 -1.80
CA SER A 189 -4.59 -7.05 -2.72
C SER A 189 -3.26 -7.09 -1.95
N PHE A 190 -2.16 -7.05 -2.69
CA PHE A 190 -0.80 -7.22 -2.17
C PHE A 190 -0.28 -6.08 -1.30
N ASP A 191 -0.97 -4.93 -1.27
CA ASP A 191 -0.66 -3.82 -0.39
C ASP A 191 -1.57 -3.75 0.86
N LEU A 192 -2.45 -4.75 1.04
CA LEU A 192 -3.54 -4.86 2.02
C LEU A 192 -4.81 -4.08 1.71
N SER A 193 -4.97 -3.53 0.49
CA SER A 193 -6.23 -2.92 0.08
C SER A 193 -7.38 -3.94 0.04
N PRO A 194 -8.47 -3.75 0.82
CA PRO A 194 -9.58 -4.68 0.82
C PRO A 194 -10.25 -4.79 -0.56
N ILE A 195 -10.44 -6.01 -1.05
CA ILE A 195 -11.12 -6.28 -2.32
C ILE A 195 -12.55 -6.76 -2.08
N THR A 196 -12.69 -7.83 -1.28
CA THR A 196 -14.00 -8.44 -0.98
C THR A 196 -14.00 -8.97 0.45
N VAL A 197 -15.19 -9.03 1.06
CA VAL A 197 -15.42 -9.55 2.41
C VAL A 197 -16.63 -10.48 2.39
N TYR A 198 -16.49 -11.61 3.06
CA TYR A 198 -17.49 -12.65 3.25
C TYR A 198 -17.89 -12.73 4.72
N GLY A 199 -19.14 -13.09 4.96
CA GLY A 199 -19.76 -13.07 6.28
C GLY A 199 -20.69 -11.87 6.45
N LYS A 200 -21.55 -11.92 7.47
CA LYS A 200 -22.60 -10.92 7.69
C LYS A 200 -22.18 -9.81 8.66
N LYS A 201 -21.10 -10.01 9.42
CA LYS A 201 -20.71 -9.11 10.52
C LYS A 201 -19.98 -7.85 10.03
N TYR A 202 -19.22 -7.91 8.94
CA TYR A 202 -18.33 -6.83 8.51
C TYR A 202 -18.53 -6.46 7.04
N SER A 203 -18.58 -5.16 6.77
CA SER A 203 -18.47 -4.56 5.44
C SER A 203 -17.02 -4.19 5.10
N LEU A 204 -16.74 -3.78 3.86
CA LEU A 204 -15.40 -3.31 3.47
C LEU A 204 -14.95 -2.07 4.27
N ASN A 205 -15.88 -1.19 4.65
CA ASN A 205 -15.54 -0.03 5.48
C ASN A 205 -15.18 -0.45 6.92
N ASP A 206 -15.79 -1.52 7.41
CA ASP A 206 -15.45 -2.09 8.72
C ASP A 206 -14.05 -2.71 8.67
N VAL A 207 -13.71 -3.39 7.55
CA VAL A 207 -12.35 -3.90 7.33
C VAL A 207 -11.32 -2.78 7.31
N ASP A 208 -11.59 -1.65 6.64
CA ASP A 208 -10.71 -0.48 6.68
C ASP A 208 -10.48 -0.01 8.14
N ALA A 209 -11.54 0.07 8.95
CA ALA A 209 -11.44 0.47 10.35
C ALA A 209 -10.63 -0.54 11.20
N ILE A 210 -10.86 -1.84 10.99
CA ILE A 210 -10.12 -2.92 11.65
C ILE A 210 -8.63 -2.85 11.29
N LEU A 211 -8.29 -2.67 10.01
CA LEU A 211 -6.90 -2.63 9.56
C LEU A 211 -6.13 -1.42 10.13
N ARG A 212 -6.78 -0.27 10.25
CA ARG A 212 -6.19 0.94 10.88
C ARG A 212 -5.77 0.70 12.34
N ASN A 213 -6.45 -0.20 13.05
CA ASN A 213 -6.20 -0.50 14.46
C ASN A 213 -5.18 -1.64 14.71
N ILE A 214 -4.71 -2.33 13.66
CA ILE A 214 -3.72 -3.42 13.78
C ILE A 214 -2.28 -2.90 13.92
N GLY A 215 -2.02 -1.67 13.46
CA GLY A 215 -0.67 -1.08 13.47
C GLY A 215 0.23 -1.66 12.37
N ILE A 216 1.53 -1.78 12.65
CA ILE A 216 2.54 -2.20 11.66
C ILE A 216 2.42 -3.71 11.37
N PHE A 217 2.17 -4.03 10.11
CA PHE A 217 2.18 -5.41 9.61
C PHE A 217 3.63 -5.91 9.45
N PRO A 218 4.01 -7.05 10.06
CA PRO A 218 5.32 -7.65 9.83
C PRO A 218 5.37 -8.26 8.42
N ASN A 219 6.58 -8.55 7.94
CA ASN A 219 6.73 -9.33 6.71
C ASN A 219 6.32 -10.79 6.98
N ILE A 220 5.34 -11.30 6.25
CA ILE A 220 4.82 -12.66 6.38
C ILE A 220 5.40 -13.51 5.24
N VAL A 221 5.87 -14.72 5.57
CA VAL A 221 6.31 -15.70 4.57
C VAL A 221 5.07 -16.24 3.85
N PRO A 222 5.08 -16.45 2.52
CA PRO A 222 3.94 -17.03 1.82
C PRO A 222 3.48 -18.35 2.45
N LEU A 223 2.16 -18.55 2.51
CA LEU A 223 1.49 -19.72 3.11
C LEU A 223 1.64 -19.84 4.64
N GLU A 224 2.37 -18.93 5.29
CA GLU A 224 2.34 -18.78 6.74
C GLU A 224 1.28 -17.76 7.15
N TRP A 225 0.86 -17.85 8.41
CA TRP A 225 -0.10 -16.94 9.00
C TRP A 225 0.40 -16.40 10.33
N ILE A 226 -0.05 -15.19 10.63
CA ILE A 226 0.13 -14.55 11.93
C ILE A 226 -1.25 -14.14 12.46
N TYR A 227 -1.32 -13.85 13.75
CA TYR A 227 -2.50 -13.17 14.31
C TYR A 227 -2.14 -11.78 14.82
N ARG A 228 -3.13 -10.88 14.78
CA ARG A 228 -3.08 -9.55 15.38
C ARG A 228 -4.40 -9.25 16.07
N GLN A 229 -4.31 -8.45 17.11
CA GLN A 229 -5.48 -7.91 17.77
C GLN A 229 -5.85 -6.57 17.13
N SER A 230 -7.14 -6.33 16.99
CA SER A 230 -7.72 -5.08 16.51
C SER A 230 -8.98 -4.75 17.29
N TYR A 231 -9.61 -3.62 16.95
CA TYR A 231 -10.86 -3.15 17.53
C TYR A 231 -11.77 -2.56 16.46
N ILE A 232 -13.08 -2.73 16.64
CA ILE A 232 -14.10 -1.97 15.92
C ILE A 232 -15.26 -1.68 16.89
N LEU A 233 -15.74 -0.43 16.93
CA LEU A 233 -16.84 -0.03 17.83
C LEU A 233 -16.61 -0.45 19.31
N ASN A 234 -15.36 -0.40 19.77
CA ASN A 234 -14.91 -0.87 21.09
C ASN A 234 -15.00 -2.39 21.35
N GLU A 235 -15.35 -3.19 20.35
CA GLU A 235 -15.24 -4.64 20.40
C GLU A 235 -13.84 -5.09 19.96
N GLN A 236 -13.21 -5.94 20.76
CA GLN A 236 -11.94 -6.57 20.41
C GLN A 236 -12.16 -7.65 19.35
N ILE A 237 -11.29 -7.68 18.34
CA ILE A 237 -11.31 -8.67 17.27
C ILE A 237 -9.91 -9.28 17.12
N TRP A 238 -9.85 -10.57 16.83
CA TRP A 238 -8.63 -11.23 16.36
C TRP A 238 -8.64 -11.33 14.84
N VAL A 239 -7.52 -10.94 14.23
CA VAL A 239 -7.32 -10.93 12.78
C VAL A 239 -6.18 -11.86 12.45
N TYR A 240 -6.50 -13.00 11.83
CA TYR A 240 -5.50 -13.89 11.25
C TYR A 240 -5.18 -13.40 9.86
N ILE A 241 -3.89 -13.22 9.57
CA ILE A 241 -3.41 -12.65 8.32
C ILE A 241 -2.57 -13.72 7.65
N ILE A 242 -2.98 -14.15 6.46
CA ILE A 242 -2.28 -15.15 5.66
C ILE A 242 -1.80 -14.49 4.38
N LYS A 243 -0.51 -14.64 4.06
CA LYS A 243 0.02 -14.21 2.77
C LYS A 243 -0.15 -15.32 1.75
N SER A 244 -0.86 -15.03 0.66
CA SER A 244 -1.08 -15.99 -0.41
C SER A 244 0.20 -16.34 -1.16
N GLY A 245 0.24 -17.56 -1.71
CA GLY A 245 1.23 -17.99 -2.70
C GLY A 245 0.81 -17.69 -4.14
N VAL A 246 -0.39 -17.14 -4.35
CA VAL A 246 -0.96 -16.83 -5.67
C VAL A 246 -1.38 -15.37 -5.76
N GLY A 247 -1.46 -14.85 -6.97
CA GLY A 247 -1.69 -13.45 -7.28
C GLY A 247 -1.59 -13.20 -8.78
N PRO A 248 -2.13 -12.09 -9.30
CA PRO A 248 -1.81 -11.67 -10.65
C PRO A 248 -0.33 -11.24 -10.77
N THR A 249 0.17 -11.27 -11.99
CA THR A 249 1.48 -10.69 -12.34
C THR A 249 1.24 -9.56 -13.33
N ILE A 250 1.51 -8.32 -12.94
CA ILE A 250 1.31 -7.13 -13.77
C ILE A 250 2.69 -6.61 -14.19
N ASN A 251 3.00 -6.67 -15.48
CA ASN A 251 4.27 -6.18 -16.03
C ASN A 251 5.53 -6.69 -15.28
N GLY A 252 5.50 -7.95 -14.85
CA GLY A 252 6.59 -8.61 -14.11
C GLY A 252 6.56 -8.41 -12.59
N LEU A 253 5.66 -7.58 -12.06
CA LEU A 253 5.41 -7.47 -10.62
C LEU A 253 4.39 -8.53 -10.19
N PHE A 254 4.81 -9.47 -9.35
CA PHE A 254 3.92 -10.45 -8.74
C PHE A 254 3.21 -9.84 -7.51
N GLU A 255 1.89 -9.85 -7.52
CA GLU A 255 1.04 -9.22 -6.51
C GLU A 255 0.26 -10.27 -5.71
N PRO A 256 0.85 -10.88 -4.67
CA PRO A 256 0.17 -11.91 -3.89
C PRO A 256 -1.03 -11.33 -3.13
N TYR A 257 -2.13 -12.08 -3.04
CA TYR A 257 -3.25 -11.73 -2.17
C TYR A 257 -2.87 -11.85 -0.68
N PHE A 258 -3.65 -11.20 0.19
CA PHE A 258 -3.73 -11.61 1.59
C PHE A 258 -5.15 -12.07 1.91
N TYR A 259 -5.23 -13.08 2.76
CA TYR A 259 -6.49 -13.54 3.33
C TYR A 259 -6.51 -13.14 4.81
N LEU A 260 -7.59 -12.47 5.21
CA LEU A 260 -7.82 -12.00 6.57
C LEU A 260 -8.99 -12.77 7.15
N LEU A 261 -8.81 -13.37 8.33
CA LEU A 261 -9.89 -14.04 9.07
C LEU A 261 -10.20 -13.23 10.32
N PHE A 262 -11.44 -12.79 10.45
CA PHE A 262 -11.91 -12.02 11.61
C PHE A 262 -12.63 -12.95 12.57
N ALA A 263 -12.10 -13.08 13.77
CA ALA A 263 -12.62 -13.99 14.78
C ALA A 263 -12.81 -13.31 16.14
N ASP A 264 -13.59 -13.96 17.00
CA ASP A 264 -13.72 -13.56 18.39
C ASP A 264 -12.35 -13.61 19.10
N PRO A 265 -12.17 -12.77 20.15
CA PRO A 265 -11.03 -12.92 21.04
C PRO A 265 -10.96 -14.34 21.60
N GLN A 266 -9.75 -14.90 21.68
CA GLN A 266 -9.50 -16.25 22.20
C GLN A 266 -10.01 -17.40 21.32
N SER A 267 -10.56 -17.13 20.13
CA SER A 267 -10.79 -18.16 19.13
C SER A 267 -9.49 -18.88 18.79
N TYR A 268 -9.51 -20.21 18.78
CA TYR A 268 -8.39 -21.01 18.29
C TYR A 268 -8.78 -21.67 16.97
N LEU A 269 -8.25 -21.15 15.86
CA LEU A 269 -8.52 -21.67 14.52
C LEU A 269 -7.57 -22.82 14.13
N GLY A 270 -6.56 -23.16 14.95
CA GLY A 270 -5.60 -24.23 14.65
C GLY A 270 -4.98 -24.11 13.26
N GLU A 271 -5.04 -25.20 12.48
CA GLU A 271 -4.52 -25.28 11.10
C GLU A 271 -5.50 -24.72 10.04
N PHE A 272 -6.68 -24.25 10.46
CA PHE A 272 -7.72 -23.76 9.56
C PHE A 272 -7.25 -22.62 8.62
N PRO A 273 -6.47 -21.61 9.07
CA PRO A 273 -5.96 -20.57 8.18
C PRO A 273 -5.18 -21.15 6.97
N GLY A 274 -4.39 -22.20 7.20
CA GLY A 274 -3.66 -22.91 6.14
C GLY A 274 -4.57 -23.70 5.20
N LYS A 275 -5.60 -24.39 5.73
CA LYS A 275 -6.62 -25.10 4.95
C LYS A 275 -7.37 -24.14 4.01
N LEU A 276 -7.82 -22.99 4.54
CA LEU A 276 -8.52 -21.97 3.77
C LEU A 276 -7.62 -21.40 2.67
N ALA A 277 -6.39 -21.00 3.02
CA ALA A 277 -5.46 -20.44 2.06
C ALA A 277 -5.14 -21.41 0.93
N THR A 278 -4.95 -22.70 1.23
CA THR A 278 -4.73 -23.74 0.22
C THR A 278 -5.90 -23.84 -0.76
N LYS A 279 -7.15 -23.83 -0.25
CA LYS A 279 -8.34 -23.94 -1.10
C LYS A 279 -8.59 -22.68 -1.93
N PHE A 280 -8.39 -21.50 -1.37
CA PHE A 280 -8.48 -20.25 -2.14
C PHE A 280 -7.39 -20.18 -3.22
N ASN A 281 -6.16 -20.62 -2.91
CA ASN A 281 -5.07 -20.66 -3.88
C ASN A 281 -5.33 -21.65 -5.03
N GLN A 282 -6.10 -22.71 -4.81
CA GLN A 282 -6.48 -23.64 -5.89
C GLN A 282 -7.43 -23.00 -6.91
N ILE A 283 -8.24 -22.03 -6.49
CA ILE A 283 -9.19 -21.31 -7.33
C ILE A 283 -8.53 -20.09 -7.98
N LEU A 284 -7.74 -19.35 -7.19
CA LEU A 284 -7.08 -18.10 -7.60
C LEU A 284 -5.68 -18.33 -8.20
N GLY A 285 -5.21 -19.58 -8.26
CA GLY A 285 -3.90 -20.00 -8.78
C GLY A 285 -3.81 -19.99 -10.28
#